data_AF-A0A4P1RBZ0-F1
#
_entry.id   AF-A0A4P1RBZ0-F1
#
_cell.length_a   1.000
_cell.length_b   1.000
_cell.length_c   1.000
_cell.angle_alpha   90.00
_cell.angle_beta   90.00
_cell.angle_gamma   90.00
#
_symmetry.space_group_name_H-M   'P 1'
#
loop_
_entity.id
_entity.type
_entity.pdbx_description
1 polymer ?
#
loop_
_entity_poly.entity_id
_entity_poly.type
_entity_poly.pdbx_seq_one_letter_code
_entity_poly.pdbx_strand_id
1 'polypeptide(L)'
;MASSMISSPAVNSINRASPAKASMVAPFNGLKSIVGFPVTRKANNDITTIANNGGRVQCMKVWPPLGLKKFETLSYLPPLTQESLAKEVDYLLKNGWVPCLEFELEHGFVYRENHKSPGYYDGRYWTMWKLPMFGCTDSSQVLKEVEEAKKAYPNAFIRIIGFDNVRQVQCISFIAYKPQSF
;
A
#
# COMPACT_ATOMS: atom_id res chain seq x y z
N MET A 1 -65.14 20.90 20.46
CA MET A 1 -64.89 19.45 20.30
C MET A 1 -63.58 19.34 19.51
N ALA A 2 -62.50 18.70 19.94
CA ALA A 2 -62.29 17.67 20.96
C ALA A 2 -60.84 17.73 21.53
N SER A 3 -60.73 17.31 22.80
CA SER A 3 -59.70 16.48 23.47
C SER A 3 -58.22 16.58 23.04
N SER A 4 -57.24 16.99 23.87
CA SER A 4 -56.70 16.46 25.16
C SER A 4 -55.87 15.16 25.07
N MET A 5 -54.56 15.31 25.36
CA MET A 5 -53.59 14.41 26.06
C MET A 5 -53.41 12.96 25.52
N ILE A 6 -52.19 12.42 25.43
CA ILE A 6 -51.48 11.75 26.54
C ILE A 6 -50.01 11.47 26.13
N SER A 7 -49.11 11.64 27.08
CA SER A 7 -47.68 11.28 27.05
C SER A 7 -47.45 9.84 27.55
N SER A 8 -46.39 9.16 27.08
CA SER A 8 -45.56 8.07 27.71
C SER A 8 -45.16 6.97 26.72
N PRO A 9 -44.17 6.08 27.01
CA PRO A 9 -42.80 6.29 27.49
C PRO A 9 -41.74 5.66 26.54
N ALA A 10 -40.47 5.91 26.83
CA ALA A 10 -39.31 5.31 26.15
C ALA A 10 -39.21 3.78 26.39
N VAL A 11 -38.81 3.04 25.35
CA VAL A 11 -38.23 1.70 25.48
C VAL A 11 -36.88 1.71 24.78
N ASN A 12 -35.82 1.91 25.56
CA ASN A 12 -34.45 1.67 25.14
C ASN A 12 -34.23 0.16 25.03
N SER A 13 -34.29 -0.37 23.81
CA SER A 13 -33.74 -1.70 23.51
C SER A 13 -32.22 -1.60 23.49
N ILE A 14 -31.60 -1.86 24.64
CA ILE A 14 -30.16 -2.06 24.76
C ILE A 14 -29.82 -3.37 24.04
N ASN A 15 -29.42 -3.29 22.77
CA ASN A 15 -28.76 -4.41 22.10
C ASN A 15 -27.37 -4.57 22.72
N ARG A 16 -27.31 -5.33 23.81
CA ARG A 16 -26.06 -5.75 24.44
C ARG A 16 -25.38 -6.74 23.50
N ALA A 17 -24.52 -6.24 22.62
CA ALA A 17 -23.63 -7.07 21.83
C ALA A 17 -22.81 -7.94 22.80
N SER A 18 -22.99 -9.26 22.72
CA SER A 18 -22.14 -10.21 23.44
C SER A 18 -20.73 -10.09 22.88
N PRO A 19 -19.68 -9.97 23.71
CA PRO A 19 -18.32 -9.94 23.19
C PRO A 19 -18.02 -11.29 22.54
N ALA A 20 -17.63 -11.26 21.26
CA ALA A 20 -17.13 -12.43 20.56
C ALA A 20 -15.91 -12.96 21.34
N LYS A 21 -16.01 -14.20 21.83
CA LYS A 21 -14.87 -14.89 22.45
C LYS A 21 -13.74 -14.91 21.44
N ALA A 22 -12.61 -14.29 21.78
CA ALA A 22 -11.37 -14.42 21.03
C ALA A 22 -11.03 -15.92 20.97
N SER A 23 -11.08 -16.50 19.77
CA SER A 23 -10.55 -17.84 19.53
C SER A 23 -9.04 -17.73 19.66
N MET A 24 -8.52 -18.06 20.85
CA MET A 24 -7.09 -18.10 21.12
C MET A 24 -6.50 -19.25 20.29
N VAL A 25 -5.82 -18.91 19.20
CA VAL A 25 -5.09 -19.88 18.38
C VAL A 25 -3.82 -20.27 19.12
N ALA A 26 -3.63 -21.57 19.35
CA ALA A 26 -2.41 -22.09 19.98
C ALA A 26 -1.18 -21.82 19.09
N PRO A 27 0.01 -21.56 19.67
CA PRO A 27 1.22 -21.27 18.92
C PRO A 27 1.67 -22.48 18.09
N PHE A 28 2.15 -22.20 16.87
CA PHE A 28 2.58 -23.19 15.90
C PHE A 28 3.90 -23.85 16.31
N ASN A 29 3.84 -25.09 16.81
CA ASN A 29 5.02 -25.91 17.14
C ASN A 29 5.53 -26.72 15.93
N GLY A 30 6.06 -26.04 14.90
CA GLY A 30 6.93 -26.62 13.86
C GLY A 30 6.36 -27.76 12.98
N LEU A 31 6.98 -28.02 11.82
CA LEU A 31 6.71 -29.22 11.04
C LEU A 31 7.56 -30.39 11.55
N LYS A 32 6.93 -31.46 12.06
CA LYS A 32 7.60 -32.76 12.17
C LYS A 32 7.53 -33.45 10.80
N SER A 33 8.68 -33.66 10.17
CA SER A 33 8.79 -34.44 8.92
C SER A 33 8.61 -35.92 9.22
N ILE A 34 7.54 -36.54 8.72
CA ILE A 34 7.47 -38.01 8.59
C ILE A 34 7.78 -38.31 7.13
N VAL A 35 9.00 -38.79 6.89
CA VAL A 35 9.39 -39.43 5.62
C VAL A 35 9.00 -40.89 5.73
N GLY A 36 7.94 -41.28 5.04
CA GLY A 36 7.49 -42.68 4.96
C GLY A 36 6.60 -42.87 3.73
N PHE A 37 7.15 -43.50 2.68
CA PHE A 37 6.39 -43.89 1.50
C PHE A 37 5.40 -45.02 1.85
N PRO A 38 4.12 -44.95 1.47
CA PRO A 38 3.19 -46.03 1.73
C PRO A 38 3.22 -47.05 0.58
N VAL A 39 3.93 -48.16 0.77
CA VAL A 39 3.67 -49.40 0.03
C VAL A 39 2.68 -50.22 0.85
N THR A 40 1.41 -50.14 0.48
CA THR A 40 0.40 -51.23 0.44
C THR A 40 -0.99 -50.60 0.31
N ARG A 41 -1.71 -50.96 -0.77
CA ARG A 41 -3.12 -50.60 -0.94
C ARG A 41 -3.96 -51.40 0.06
N LYS A 42 -4.44 -50.76 1.13
CA LYS A 42 -5.61 -51.21 1.88
C LYS A 42 -6.83 -50.42 1.42
N ALA A 43 -7.84 -51.13 0.93
CA ALA A 43 -9.16 -50.58 0.69
C ALA A 43 -9.86 -50.37 2.05
N ASN A 44 -9.58 -49.23 2.69
CA ASN A 44 -10.35 -48.78 3.85
C ASN A 44 -11.11 -47.52 3.42
N ASN A 45 -12.42 -47.66 3.22
CA ASN A 45 -13.37 -46.55 3.04
C ASN A 45 -13.64 -45.81 4.35
N ASP A 46 -12.63 -45.65 5.20
CA ASP A 46 -12.75 -44.95 6.47
C ASP A 46 -12.21 -43.52 6.33
N ILE A 47 -13.13 -42.65 5.91
CA ILE A 47 -12.91 -41.22 5.61
C ILE A 47 -12.50 -40.44 6.88
N THR A 48 -12.56 -41.06 8.05
CA THR A 48 -12.25 -40.45 9.36
C THR A 48 -10.76 -40.12 9.57
N THR A 49 -9.86 -40.64 8.72
CA THR A 49 -8.41 -40.34 8.76
C THR A 49 -7.92 -39.51 7.58
N ILE A 50 -8.82 -38.80 6.88
CA ILE A 50 -8.40 -37.76 5.95
C ILE A 50 -7.66 -36.68 6.77
N ALA A 51 -6.39 -36.45 6.45
CA ALA A 51 -5.60 -35.37 7.00
C ALA A 51 -6.37 -34.05 6.84
N ASN A 52 -6.98 -33.58 7.93
CA ASN A 52 -7.79 -32.38 7.90
C ASN A 52 -6.84 -31.18 7.81
N ASN A 53 -6.60 -30.71 6.58
CA ASN A 53 -5.84 -29.49 6.34
C ASN A 53 -6.48 -28.25 6.99
N GLY A 54 -7.71 -28.36 7.51
CA GLY A 54 -8.50 -27.30 8.15
C GLY A 54 -7.74 -26.39 9.12
N GLY A 55 -6.85 -26.94 9.96
CA GLY A 55 -6.03 -26.16 10.87
C GLY A 55 -4.86 -25.41 10.20
N ARG A 56 -4.30 -25.96 9.11
CA ARG A 56 -3.21 -25.34 8.34
C ARG A 56 -3.73 -24.24 7.40
N VAL A 57 -4.98 -24.32 6.94
CA VAL A 57 -5.59 -23.28 6.09
C VAL A 57 -5.82 -21.97 6.86
N GLN A 58 -6.05 -22.03 8.18
CA GLN A 58 -6.23 -20.85 9.04
C GLN A 58 -4.96 -19.97 9.16
N CYS A 59 -3.78 -20.53 8.89
CA CYS A 59 -2.51 -19.80 8.91
C CYS A 59 -2.12 -19.22 7.53
N MET A 60 -2.85 -19.58 6.47
CA MET A 60 -2.59 -19.08 5.12
C MET A 60 -3.33 -17.76 4.91
N LYS A 61 -2.58 -16.68 4.72
CA LYS A 61 -3.14 -15.38 4.35
C LYS A 61 -3.24 -15.29 2.82
N VAL A 62 -4.34 -14.74 2.33
CA VAL A 62 -4.52 -14.42 0.91
C VAL A 62 -4.15 -12.96 0.70
N TRP A 63 -3.32 -12.67 -0.30
CA TRP A 63 -2.97 -11.30 -0.65
C TRP A 63 -4.22 -10.56 -1.18
N PRO A 64 -4.56 -9.36 -0.65
CA PRO A 64 -5.76 -8.67 -1.09
C PRO A 64 -5.69 -8.25 -2.56
N PRO A 65 -6.69 -8.59 -3.39
CA PRO A 65 -6.70 -8.25 -4.81
C PRO A 65 -7.18 -6.81 -5.10
N LEU A 66 -7.79 -6.14 -4.12
CA LEU A 66 -8.37 -4.80 -4.25
C LEU A 66 -7.82 -3.86 -3.16
N GLY A 67 -7.83 -2.56 -3.43
CA GLY A 67 -7.41 -1.53 -2.46
C GLY A 67 -5.90 -1.46 -2.18
N LEU A 68 -5.07 -2.18 -2.94
CA LEU A 68 -3.62 -2.23 -2.74
C LEU A 68 -2.81 -1.88 -4.00
N LYS A 69 -3.22 -0.83 -4.73
CA LYS A 69 -2.42 -0.31 -5.85
C LYS A 69 -1.05 0.19 -5.36
N LYS A 70 -0.05 0.12 -6.23
CA LYS A 70 1.37 0.33 -5.93
C LYS A 70 2.00 1.42 -6.78
N PHE A 71 3.12 1.98 -6.29
CA PHE A 71 3.82 3.12 -6.87
C PHE A 71 5.30 2.81 -7.05
N GLU A 72 5.61 1.62 -7.58
CA GLU A 72 6.98 1.14 -7.79
C GLU A 72 7.81 1.09 -6.47
N THR A 73 9.08 1.46 -6.54
CA THR A 73 10.09 1.34 -5.47
C THR A 73 9.58 1.93 -4.14
N LEU A 74 9.83 1.22 -3.04
CA LEU A 74 9.39 1.51 -1.67
C LEU A 74 7.87 1.39 -1.40
N SER A 75 7.00 1.24 -2.40
CA SER A 75 5.53 1.26 -2.19
C SER A 75 4.92 0.00 -1.54
N TYR A 76 5.72 -1.03 -1.29
CA TYR A 76 5.34 -2.21 -0.50
C TYR A 76 5.67 -2.06 0.99
N LEU A 77 6.50 -1.09 1.35
CA LEU A 77 6.84 -0.78 2.73
C LEU A 77 5.68 -0.01 3.40
N PRO A 78 5.67 0.08 4.74
CA PRO A 78 4.85 1.05 5.44
C PRO A 78 5.10 2.48 4.92
N PRO A 79 4.12 3.39 5.03
CA PRO A 79 4.31 4.80 4.66
C PRO A 79 5.54 5.39 5.33
N LEU A 80 6.39 6.04 4.55
CA LEU A 80 7.62 6.65 5.05
C LEU A 80 7.27 7.84 5.96
N THR A 81 7.93 7.90 7.12
CA THR A 81 7.92 9.10 7.96
C THR A 81 8.69 10.23 7.26
N GLN A 82 8.45 11.48 7.66
CA GLN A 82 9.19 12.62 7.12
C GLN A 82 10.71 12.48 7.27
N GLU A 83 11.17 11.91 8.40
CA GLU A 83 12.58 11.60 8.63
C GLU A 83 13.13 10.53 7.69
N SER A 84 12.33 9.49 7.40
CA SER A 84 12.74 8.44 6.45
C SER A 84 12.80 8.98 5.03
N LEU A 85 11.83 9.84 4.66
CA LEU A 85 11.78 10.51 3.38
C LEU A 85 12.99 11.46 3.20
N ALA A 86 13.37 12.20 4.25
CA ALA A 86 14.60 12.99 4.26
C ALA A 86 15.85 12.13 4.00
N LYS A 87 15.95 10.95 4.63
CA LYS A 87 17.08 10.02 4.42
C LYS A 87 17.17 9.50 2.99
N GLU A 88 16.05 9.24 2.33
CA GLU A 88 16.05 8.84 0.91
C GLU A 88 16.52 10.00 0.00
N VAL A 89 16.15 11.24 0.34
CA VAL A 89 16.66 12.43 -0.34
C VAL A 89 18.15 12.63 -0.06
N ASP A 90 18.61 12.46 1.18
CA ASP A 90 20.04 12.53 1.52
C ASP A 90 20.84 11.46 0.76
N TYR A 91 20.29 10.26 0.58
CA TYR A 91 20.90 9.23 -0.25
C TYR A 91 21.04 9.70 -1.71
N LEU A 92 19.98 10.26 -2.30
CA LEU A 92 20.02 10.85 -3.64
C LEU A 92 21.13 11.92 -3.74
N LEU A 93 21.19 12.86 -2.79
CA LEU A 93 22.17 13.95 -2.77
C LEU A 93 23.60 13.45 -2.59
N LYS A 94 23.84 12.45 -1.73
CA LYS A 94 25.16 11.85 -1.52
C LYS A 94 25.71 11.15 -2.76
N ASN A 95 24.84 10.66 -3.65
CA ASN A 95 25.24 10.10 -4.94
C ASN A 95 25.48 11.16 -6.02
N GLY A 96 25.33 12.46 -5.70
CA GLY A 96 25.48 13.55 -6.65
C GLY A 96 24.34 13.64 -7.67
N TRP A 97 23.20 13.01 -7.40
CA TRP A 97 22.03 13.09 -8.27
C TRP A 97 21.23 14.37 -8.03
N VAL A 98 20.50 14.82 -9.05
CA VAL A 98 19.69 16.04 -8.97
C VAL A 98 18.24 15.69 -8.65
N PRO A 99 17.69 16.12 -7.50
CA PRO A 99 16.32 15.81 -7.14
C PRO A 99 15.32 16.65 -7.95
N CYS A 100 14.16 16.08 -8.22
CA CYS A 100 13.02 16.75 -8.85
C CYS A 100 11.72 16.16 -8.31
N LEU A 101 10.65 16.96 -8.33
CA LEU A 101 9.32 16.52 -7.95
C LEU A 101 8.44 16.42 -9.18
N GLU A 102 7.59 15.40 -9.20
CA GLU A 102 6.51 15.29 -10.17
C GLU A 102 5.20 15.02 -9.45
N PHE A 103 4.11 15.52 -10.01
CA PHE A 103 2.77 15.36 -9.47
C PHE A 103 1.74 15.03 -10.55
N GLU A 104 0.67 14.36 -10.15
CA GLU A 104 -0.40 13.90 -11.05
C GLU A 104 -1.75 13.96 -10.34
N LEU A 105 -2.76 14.53 -11.01
CA LEU A 105 -4.09 14.77 -10.46
C LEU A 105 -5.14 13.76 -10.94
N GLU A 106 -5.00 13.27 -12.17
CA GLU A 106 -6.03 12.50 -12.85
C GLU A 106 -5.64 11.03 -12.95
N HIS A 107 -4.42 10.76 -13.44
CA HIS A 107 -4.00 9.42 -13.85
C HIS A 107 -2.81 8.91 -13.03
N GLY A 108 -3.02 8.61 -11.74
CA GLY A 108 -1.98 8.10 -10.84
C GLY A 108 -1.36 6.74 -11.23
N PHE A 109 -1.86 6.07 -12.27
CA PHE A 109 -1.40 4.78 -12.75
C PHE A 109 -1.33 4.75 -14.28
N VAL A 110 -0.41 3.94 -14.81
CA VAL A 110 -0.31 3.68 -16.25
C VAL A 110 -1.58 3.08 -16.83
N TYR A 111 -1.93 3.53 -18.04
CA TYR A 111 -3.07 3.06 -18.82
C TYR A 111 -2.71 3.00 -20.30
N ARG A 112 -3.66 2.63 -21.17
CA ARG A 112 -3.43 2.51 -22.62
C ARG A 112 -4.65 2.99 -23.40
N GLU A 113 -4.63 4.24 -23.80
CA GLU A 113 -5.64 4.89 -24.61
C GLU A 113 -5.14 5.14 -26.03
N ASN A 114 -3.96 5.74 -26.18
CA ASN A 114 -3.52 6.26 -27.47
C ASN A 114 -2.88 5.20 -28.37
N HIS A 115 -2.20 4.21 -27.79
CA HIS A 115 -1.60 3.13 -28.56
C HIS A 115 -1.39 1.84 -27.77
N LYS A 116 -1.26 0.71 -28.49
CA LYS A 116 -1.12 -0.64 -27.90
C LYS A 116 0.09 -1.44 -28.39
N SER A 117 1.07 -0.81 -29.06
CA SER A 117 2.34 -1.48 -29.40
C SER A 117 3.17 -1.87 -28.18
N PRO A 118 4.08 -2.84 -28.31
CA PRO A 118 5.07 -3.15 -27.28
C PRO A 118 5.83 -1.89 -26.83
N GLY A 119 6.01 -1.73 -25.52
CA GLY A 119 6.74 -0.59 -24.92
C GLY A 119 5.96 0.72 -24.79
N TYR A 120 4.72 0.79 -25.32
CA TYR A 120 3.89 1.98 -25.21
C TYR A 120 2.83 1.86 -24.09
N TYR A 121 2.86 2.85 -23.19
CA TYR A 121 1.89 3.08 -22.12
C TYR A 121 1.68 4.59 -21.91
N ASP A 122 0.43 4.97 -21.65
CA ASP A 122 0.04 6.31 -21.23
C ASP A 122 0.14 6.42 -19.70
N GLY A 123 0.21 7.64 -19.16
CA GLY A 123 0.32 7.88 -17.71
C GLY A 123 1.68 7.53 -17.09
N ARG A 124 2.73 7.31 -17.89
CA ARG A 124 4.11 7.18 -17.38
C ARG A 124 4.68 8.51 -16.90
N TYR A 125 4.47 9.56 -17.70
CA TYR A 125 4.86 10.92 -17.37
C TYR A 125 3.84 11.54 -16.42
N TRP A 126 4.36 12.21 -15.39
CA TRP A 126 3.61 13.08 -14.51
C TRP A 126 4.06 14.53 -14.75
N THR A 127 3.32 15.49 -14.22
CA THR A 127 3.66 16.91 -14.41
C THR A 127 4.82 17.30 -13.50
N MET A 128 5.83 17.97 -14.06
CA MET A 128 6.98 18.45 -13.29
C MET A 128 6.57 19.59 -12.35
N TRP A 129 6.99 19.51 -11.09
CA TRP A 129 6.86 20.62 -10.14
C TRP A 129 8.11 21.50 -10.21
N LYS A 130 7.92 22.75 -10.68
CA LYS A 130 9.01 23.71 -10.95
C LYS A 130 10.06 23.09 -11.89
N LEU A 131 11.30 22.91 -11.41
CA LEU A 131 12.44 22.39 -12.16
C LEU A 131 13.28 21.45 -11.28
N PRO A 132 14.14 20.59 -11.86
CA PRO A 132 15.14 19.87 -11.08
C PRO A 132 15.98 20.83 -10.24
N MET A 133 16.21 20.48 -8.98
CA MET A 133 16.83 21.35 -7.98
C MET A 133 18.36 21.30 -8.09
N PHE A 134 18.89 21.83 -9.20
CA PHE A 134 20.33 21.88 -9.46
C PHE A 134 21.09 22.59 -8.34
N GLY A 135 22.17 21.98 -7.87
CA GLY A 135 22.99 22.52 -6.78
C GLY A 135 22.34 22.42 -5.39
N CYS A 136 21.20 21.73 -5.24
CA CYS A 136 20.63 21.45 -3.94
C CYS A 136 21.56 20.51 -3.15
N THR A 137 21.82 20.86 -1.88
CA THR A 137 22.67 20.09 -0.97
C THR A 137 21.98 19.76 0.36
N ASP A 138 20.71 20.13 0.50
CA ASP A 138 19.95 20.02 1.74
C ASP A 138 18.58 19.40 1.47
N SER A 139 18.33 18.23 2.05
CA SER A 139 17.06 17.51 1.90
C SER A 139 15.87 18.31 2.44
N SER A 140 16.07 19.21 3.40
CA SER A 140 15.01 20.05 3.94
C SER A 140 14.37 20.94 2.85
N GLN A 141 15.15 21.37 1.86
CA GLN A 141 14.65 22.16 0.73
C GLN A 141 13.72 21.34 -0.16
N VAL A 142 14.09 20.08 -0.45
CA VAL A 142 13.25 19.16 -1.23
C VAL A 142 11.95 18.87 -0.50
N LEU A 143 12.02 18.63 0.82
CA LEU A 143 10.84 18.40 1.65
C LEU A 143 9.90 19.62 1.70
N LYS A 144 10.48 20.82 1.76
CA LYS A 144 9.69 22.06 1.71
C LYS A 144 8.91 22.16 0.39
N GLU A 145 9.55 21.82 -0.73
CA GLU A 145 8.89 21.79 -2.04
C GLU A 145 7.79 20.73 -2.12
N VAL A 146 7.93 19.57 -1.46
CA VAL A 146 6.86 18.57 -1.35
C VAL A 146 5.65 19.16 -0.61
N GLU A 147 5.87 19.86 0.50
CA GLU A 147 4.78 20.49 1.26
C GLU A 147 4.14 21.66 0.49
N GLU A 148 4.92 22.44 -0.27
CA GLU A 148 4.39 23.47 -1.18
C GLU A 148 3.51 22.86 -2.28
N ALA A 149 3.97 21.79 -2.92
CA ALA A 149 3.23 21.07 -3.96
C ALA A 149 1.94 20.46 -3.41
N LYS A 150 2.00 19.83 -2.23
CA LYS A 150 0.85 19.26 -1.52
C LYS A 150 -0.17 20.33 -1.12
N LYS A 151 0.29 21.52 -0.71
CA LYS A 151 -0.59 22.65 -0.39
C LYS A 151 -1.28 23.21 -1.63
N ALA A 152 -0.58 23.30 -2.75
CA ALA A 152 -1.13 23.77 -4.02
C ALA A 152 -2.10 22.74 -4.63
N TYR A 153 -1.75 21.45 -4.54
CA TYR A 153 -2.49 20.34 -5.15
C TYR A 153 -2.74 19.22 -4.13
N PRO A 154 -3.67 19.41 -3.18
CA PRO A 154 -3.93 18.45 -2.09
C PRO A 154 -4.52 17.11 -2.59
N ASN A 155 -5.05 17.09 -3.80
CA ASN A 155 -5.64 15.89 -4.41
C ASN A 155 -4.67 15.17 -5.36
N ALA A 156 -3.41 15.60 -5.46
CA ALA A 156 -2.43 14.99 -6.35
C ALA A 156 -1.65 13.86 -5.67
N PHE A 157 -1.19 12.90 -6.47
CA PHE A 157 -0.04 12.08 -6.12
C PHE A 157 1.23 12.91 -6.32
N ILE A 158 2.21 12.77 -5.43
CA ILE A 158 3.51 13.45 -5.58
C ILE A 158 4.61 12.44 -5.37
N ARG A 159 5.55 12.37 -6.32
CA ARG A 159 6.75 11.52 -6.24
C ARG A 159 8.01 12.37 -6.31
N ILE A 160 9.06 11.88 -5.67
CA ILE A 160 10.41 12.42 -5.81
C ILE A 160 11.15 11.52 -6.78
N ILE A 161 11.83 12.16 -7.72
CA ILE A 161 12.71 11.52 -8.68
C ILE A 161 14.11 12.11 -8.59
N GLY A 162 15.12 11.40 -9.09
CA GLY A 162 16.50 11.87 -9.11
C GLY A 162 17.22 11.49 -10.39
N PHE A 163 17.93 12.45 -10.95
CA PHE A 163 18.64 12.31 -12.21
C PHE A 163 20.15 12.21 -12.01
N ASP A 164 20.76 11.26 -12.70
CA ASP A 164 22.20 11.15 -12.84
C ASP A 164 22.59 11.70 -14.22
N ASN A 165 23.24 12.86 -14.22
CA ASN A 165 23.67 13.52 -15.44
C ASN A 165 24.88 12.85 -16.10
N VAL A 166 25.65 12.05 -15.35
CA VAL A 166 26.79 11.28 -15.89
C VAL A 166 26.27 10.09 -16.68
N ARG A 167 25.34 9.33 -16.11
CA ARG A 167 24.71 8.18 -16.77
C ARG A 167 23.57 8.54 -17.72
N GLN A 168 23.08 9.78 -17.65
CA GLN A 168 21.93 10.28 -18.42
C GLN A 168 20.64 9.48 -18.18
N VAL A 169 20.39 9.11 -16.93
CA VAL A 169 19.21 8.33 -16.53
C VAL A 169 18.57 8.87 -15.26
N GLN A 170 17.29 8.58 -15.08
CA GLN A 170 16.64 8.71 -13.79
C GLN A 170 17.01 7.49 -12.92
N CYS A 171 17.69 7.74 -11.81
CA CYS A 171 18.23 6.68 -10.93
C CYS A 171 17.30 6.32 -9.77
N ILE A 172 16.36 7.19 -9.43
CA ILE A 172 15.45 7.00 -8.30
C ILE A 172 14.07 7.57 -8.61
N SER A 173 13.05 6.90 -8.09
CA SER A 173 11.65 7.30 -8.15
C SER A 173 10.91 6.63 -6.99
N PHE A 174 10.35 7.42 -6.07
CA PHE A 174 9.51 6.90 -5.00
C PHE A 174 8.38 7.88 -4.65
N ILE A 175 7.26 7.34 -4.21
CA ILE A 175 6.10 8.15 -3.81
C ILE A 175 6.38 8.90 -2.50
N ALA A 176 6.09 10.20 -2.49
CA ALA A 176 6.27 11.07 -1.34
C ALA A 176 4.95 11.47 -0.67
N TYR A 177 3.89 11.60 -1.47
CA TYR A 177 2.54 11.91 -0.98
C TYR A 177 1.47 11.21 -1.82
N LYS A 178 0.37 10.83 -1.15
CA LYS A 178 -0.84 10.28 -1.76
C LYS A 178 -2.03 11.10 -1.27
N PRO A 179 -3.00 11.42 -2.13
CA PRO A 179 -4.19 12.14 -1.73
C PRO A 179 -5.06 11.28 -0.82
N GLN A 180 -5.88 11.91 0.02
CA GLN A 180 -6.73 11.21 0.99
C GLN A 180 -7.82 10.34 0.34
N SER A 181 -8.16 10.62 -0.92
CA SER A 181 -9.12 9.85 -1.71
C SER A 181 -8.59 8.49 -2.19
N PHE A 182 -7.29 8.23 -2.04
CA PHE A 182 -6.63 7.00 -2.47
C PHE A 182 -6.54 5.96 -1.36
#